data_AF-A0A150QWD4-F1
#
_entry.id   AF-A0A150QWD4-F1
#
_cell.length_a   1.000
_cell.length_b   1.000
_cell.length_c   1.000
_cell.angle_alpha   90.00
_cell.angle_beta   90.00
_cell.angle_gamma   90.00
#
_symmetry.space_group_name_H-M   'P 1'
#
loop_
_entity.id
_entity.type
_entity.pdbx_description
1 polymer ?
#
loop_
_entity_poly.entity_id
_entity_poly.type
_entity_poly.pdbx_seq_one_letter_code
_entity_poly.pdbx_strand_id
1 'polypeptide(L)'
;MSATFRPANYRDVGEALGLWFDVSPIPAGRLLRGGRFDAMTTARDLGSPGTILNLRRGPDPGHLTGVEVVHVAADDDVENYDTRQRRVRSWLGKALSVLVTPGRAWPVYVHCTSGRDRTGVVIAAALLAIGVPRQVVAEEYMLSDGADAIAIERAIDGILEWLPSAGRDLARLRAALTCEC
;
A
#
# COMPACT_ATOMS: atom_id res chain seq x y z
N MET A 1 25.98 -13.58 -8.00
CA MET A 1 25.01 -12.53 -7.64
C MET A 1 23.84 -13.23 -6.98
N SER A 2 23.68 -13.10 -5.66
CA SER A 2 22.54 -13.72 -4.98
C SER A 2 21.29 -13.00 -5.48
N ALA A 3 20.39 -13.70 -6.18
CA ALA A 3 19.10 -13.14 -6.51
C ALA A 3 18.42 -12.80 -5.17
N THR A 4 18.23 -11.52 -4.88
CA THR A 4 17.54 -11.07 -3.68
C THR A 4 16.11 -11.59 -3.79
N PHE A 5 15.80 -12.67 -3.07
CA PHE A 5 14.48 -13.30 -3.11
C PHE A 5 13.51 -12.35 -2.42
N ARG A 6 12.70 -11.65 -3.21
CA ARG A 6 11.68 -10.70 -2.74
C ARG A 6 10.28 -11.29 -2.92
N PRO A 7 9.29 -10.84 -2.14
CA PRO A 7 7.89 -11.16 -2.40
C PRO A 7 7.47 -10.77 -3.83
N ALA A 8 6.43 -11.44 -4.34
CA ALA A 8 5.82 -11.04 -5.59
C ALA A 8 5.38 -9.56 -5.54
N ASN A 9 5.55 -8.83 -6.64
CA ASN A 9 5.18 -7.41 -6.76
C ASN A 9 5.81 -6.50 -5.69
N TYR A 10 6.96 -6.90 -5.14
CA TYR A 10 7.69 -6.10 -4.16
C TYR A 10 8.33 -4.87 -4.82
N ARG A 11 8.14 -3.70 -4.22
CA ARG A 11 8.91 -2.48 -4.52
C ARG A 11 8.74 -1.43 -3.42
N ASP A 12 9.71 -0.54 -3.36
CA ASP A 12 9.56 0.74 -2.68
C ASP A 12 8.75 1.69 -3.56
N VAL A 13 7.66 2.23 -3.02
CA VAL A 13 6.76 3.13 -3.76
C VAL A 13 7.41 4.49 -3.97
N GLY A 14 8.17 4.98 -2.99
CA GLY A 14 8.91 6.23 -3.09
C GLY A 14 9.97 6.19 -4.18
N GLU A 15 10.73 5.09 -4.27
CA GLU A 15 11.69 4.88 -5.37
C GLU A 15 10.99 4.73 -6.72
N ALA A 16 9.90 3.95 -6.79
CA ALA A 16 9.16 3.73 -8.04
C ALA A 16 8.58 5.02 -8.62
N LEU A 17 8.13 5.94 -7.77
CA LEU A 17 7.62 7.24 -8.20
C LEU A 17 8.68 8.10 -8.92
N GLY A 18 9.97 7.81 -8.73
CA GLY A 18 11.07 8.44 -9.48
C GLY A 18 11.04 8.20 -10.99
N LEU A 19 10.20 7.27 -11.49
CA LEU A 19 9.96 7.10 -12.92
C LEU A 19 9.15 8.27 -13.53
N TRP A 20 8.41 9.02 -12.71
CA TRP A 20 7.51 10.10 -13.15
C TRP A 20 7.82 11.46 -12.52
N PHE A 21 8.61 11.50 -11.46
CA PHE A 21 8.96 12.73 -10.75
C PHE A 21 10.47 12.86 -10.60
N ASP A 22 11.01 14.06 -10.85
CA ASP A 22 12.41 14.39 -10.54
C ASP A 22 12.70 14.27 -9.04
N VAL A 23 11.71 14.65 -8.22
CA VAL A 23 11.72 14.47 -6.77
C VAL A 23 10.45 13.75 -6.37
N SER A 24 10.60 12.51 -5.90
CA SER A 24 9.46 11.71 -5.45
C SER A 24 8.75 12.39 -4.28
N PRO A 25 7.40 12.47 -4.29
CA PRO A 25 6.66 13.03 -3.16
C PRO A 25 6.73 12.14 -1.91
N ILE A 26 7.14 10.88 -2.05
CA ILE A 26 7.34 9.93 -0.94
C ILE A 26 8.83 9.58 -0.92
N PRO A 27 9.57 9.80 0.19
CA PRO A 27 10.97 9.41 0.25
C PRO A 27 11.14 7.89 0.18
N ALA A 28 12.26 7.45 -0.36
CA ALA A 28 12.65 6.04 -0.31
C ALA A 28 12.72 5.54 1.14
N GLY A 29 12.37 4.29 1.36
CA GLY A 29 12.26 3.67 2.68
C GLY A 29 11.03 4.13 3.48
N ARG A 30 10.07 4.82 2.87
CA ARG A 30 8.83 5.21 3.57
C ARG A 30 7.74 4.17 3.35
N LEU A 31 7.29 3.97 2.12
CA LEU A 31 6.16 3.10 1.81
C LEU A 31 6.59 1.95 0.91
N LEU A 32 6.48 0.73 1.43
CA LEU A 32 6.83 -0.50 0.72
C LEU A 32 5.55 -1.26 0.38
N ARG A 33 5.54 -1.93 -0.78
CA ARG A 33 4.41 -2.79 -1.18
C ARG A 33 4.90 -4.15 -1.63
N GLY A 34 4.04 -5.17 -1.55
CA GLY A 34 4.32 -6.49 -2.10
C GLY A 34 3.29 -7.55 -1.72
N GLY A 35 3.59 -8.81 -2.05
CA GLY A 35 2.79 -9.98 -1.75
C GLY A 35 3.13 -10.64 -0.41
N ARG A 36 2.67 -11.88 -0.24
CA ARG A 36 2.99 -12.67 0.95
C ARG A 36 4.49 -12.90 1.08
N PHE A 37 4.94 -13.00 2.32
CA PHE A 37 6.34 -13.16 2.67
C PHE A 37 6.60 -14.48 3.42
N ASP A 38 5.71 -15.48 3.26
CA ASP A 38 5.76 -16.74 4.00
C ASP A 38 7.13 -17.46 3.92
N ALA A 39 7.89 -17.22 2.86
CA ALA A 39 9.21 -17.80 2.62
C ALA A 39 10.40 -16.87 2.96
N MET A 40 10.14 -15.65 3.44
CA MET A 40 11.19 -14.75 3.93
C MET A 40 11.64 -15.21 5.31
N THR A 41 12.89 -14.94 5.66
CA THR A 41 13.41 -15.30 6.99
C THR A 41 13.86 -14.09 7.79
N THR A 42 14.06 -12.95 7.14
CA THR A 42 14.53 -11.72 7.79
C THR A 42 13.70 -10.52 7.37
N ALA A 43 13.56 -9.53 8.25
CA ALA A 43 12.90 -8.26 7.91
C ALA A 43 13.64 -7.53 6.78
N ARG A 44 14.95 -7.73 6.62
CA ARG A 44 15.75 -7.15 5.53
C ARG A 44 15.24 -7.58 4.15
N ASP A 45 14.75 -8.80 4.03
CA ASP A 45 14.14 -9.33 2.80
C ASP A 45 12.86 -8.58 2.40
N LEU A 46 12.29 -7.82 3.34
CA LEU A 46 11.16 -6.91 3.13
C LEU A 46 11.54 -5.42 3.11
N GLY A 47 12.83 -5.09 3.15
CA GLY A 47 13.29 -3.70 3.23
C GLY A 47 13.36 -3.17 4.66
N SER A 48 13.49 -4.06 5.65
CA SER A 48 13.56 -3.76 7.08
C SER A 48 12.39 -2.90 7.58
N PRO A 49 11.13 -3.30 7.32
CA PRO A 49 9.98 -2.51 7.75
C PRO A 49 9.92 -2.41 9.27
N GLY A 50 9.57 -1.23 9.78
CA GLY A 50 9.19 -1.04 11.18
C GLY A 50 7.76 -1.54 11.44
N THR A 51 6.91 -1.52 10.42
CA THR A 51 5.52 -2.01 10.48
C THR A 51 5.18 -2.85 9.24
N ILE A 52 4.46 -3.96 9.44
CA ILE A 52 3.78 -4.73 8.40
C ILE A 52 2.28 -4.47 8.50
N LEU A 53 1.70 -3.95 7.41
CA LEU A 53 0.26 -3.84 7.23
C LEU A 53 -0.25 -5.03 6.42
N ASN A 54 -0.85 -5.99 7.10
CA ASN A 54 -1.39 -7.19 6.52
C ASN A 54 -2.83 -6.97 6.05
N LEU A 55 -3.08 -7.14 4.74
CA LEU A 55 -4.40 -7.05 4.11
C LEU A 55 -4.98 -8.42 3.72
N ARG A 56 -4.27 -9.52 4.06
CA ARG A 56 -4.73 -10.89 3.83
C ARG A 56 -5.97 -11.18 4.68
N ARG A 57 -6.69 -12.23 4.30
CA ARG A 57 -7.81 -12.77 5.08
C ARG A 57 -7.29 -13.37 6.39
N GLY A 58 -6.26 -14.21 6.28
CA GLY A 58 -5.61 -14.84 7.41
C GLY A 58 -4.45 -14.01 7.99
N PRO A 59 -4.00 -14.38 9.19
CA PRO A 59 -2.85 -13.76 9.84
C PRO A 59 -1.55 -14.06 9.07
N ASP A 60 -0.52 -13.30 9.42
CA ASP A 60 0.84 -13.58 8.98
C ASP A 60 1.48 -14.73 9.77
N PRO A 61 2.53 -15.36 9.22
CA PRO A 61 3.19 -16.51 9.83
C PRO A 61 3.93 -16.22 11.16
N GLY A 62 4.08 -14.94 11.57
CA GLY A 62 4.64 -14.56 12.87
C GLY A 62 6.13 -14.88 13.09
N HIS A 63 6.87 -15.24 12.05
CA HIS A 63 8.29 -15.62 12.15
C HIS A 63 9.26 -14.42 12.16
N LEU A 64 8.81 -13.22 11.77
CA LEU A 64 9.63 -12.00 11.81
C LEU A 64 9.52 -11.34 13.19
N THR A 65 10.66 -11.01 13.79
CA THR A 65 10.74 -10.36 15.10
C THR A 65 11.15 -8.89 14.96
N GLY A 66 10.80 -8.06 15.96
CA GLY A 66 11.17 -6.64 15.96
C GLY A 66 10.39 -5.77 14.97
N VAL A 67 9.27 -6.28 14.43
CA VAL A 67 8.40 -5.58 13.48
C VAL A 67 6.99 -5.53 14.06
N GLU A 68 6.36 -4.36 14.06
CA GLU A 68 4.96 -4.22 14.43
C GLU A 68 4.06 -4.81 13.32
N VAL A 69 3.12 -5.69 13.66
CA VAL A 69 2.16 -6.23 12.69
C VAL A 69 0.78 -5.67 12.98
N VAL A 70 0.20 -5.01 11.98
CA VAL A 70 -1.18 -4.52 12.01
C VAL A 70 -1.99 -5.27 10.96
N HIS A 71 -3.00 -6.01 11.39
CA HIS A 71 -3.87 -6.79 10.50
C HIS A 71 -5.17 -6.03 10.22
N VAL A 72 -5.37 -5.63 8.96
CA VAL A 72 -6.61 -5.02 8.48
C VAL A 72 -7.17 -5.92 7.38
N ALA A 73 -7.83 -6.99 7.80
CA ALA A 73 -8.40 -7.99 6.90
C ALA A 73 -9.39 -7.34 5.90
N ALA A 74 -9.20 -7.64 4.62
CA ALA A 74 -10.19 -7.36 3.60
C ALA A 74 -11.39 -8.31 3.75
N ASP A 75 -12.55 -7.84 3.33
CA ASP A 75 -13.80 -8.59 3.41
C ASP A 75 -13.85 -9.74 2.37
N ASP A 76 -14.46 -10.86 2.74
CA ASP A 76 -14.38 -12.11 1.97
C ASP A 76 -15.31 -12.13 0.75
N ASP A 77 -16.41 -11.38 0.80
CA ASP A 77 -17.49 -11.40 -0.21
C ASP A 77 -17.47 -10.18 -1.15
N VAL A 78 -16.38 -9.41 -1.13
CA VAL A 78 -16.36 -8.10 -1.80
C VAL A 78 -15.24 -8.02 -2.84
N GLU A 79 -15.62 -7.63 -4.05
CA GLU A 79 -14.68 -7.28 -5.11
C GLU A 79 -13.94 -5.98 -4.73
N ASN A 80 -12.66 -6.11 -4.39
CA ASN A 80 -11.86 -5.01 -3.82
C ASN A 80 -11.61 -3.88 -4.82
N TYR A 81 -11.70 -4.16 -6.13
CA TYR A 81 -11.60 -3.15 -7.17
C TYR A 81 -12.87 -2.27 -7.29
N ASP A 82 -13.99 -2.68 -6.71
CA ASP A 82 -15.21 -1.87 -6.68
C ASP A 82 -15.24 -0.95 -5.44
N THR A 83 -14.42 0.09 -5.52
CA THR A 83 -14.23 1.08 -4.44
C THR A 83 -15.40 2.04 -4.29
N ARG A 84 -16.51 1.85 -5.01
CA ARG A 84 -17.78 2.55 -4.77
C ARG A 84 -18.58 1.90 -3.63
N GLN A 85 -18.31 0.63 -3.35
CA GLN A 85 -18.99 -0.08 -2.28
C GLN A 85 -18.60 0.48 -0.91
N ARG A 86 -19.60 0.73 -0.07
CA ARG A 86 -19.41 1.25 1.30
C ARG A 86 -18.48 0.37 2.13
N ARG A 87 -18.55 -0.96 1.98
CA ARG A 87 -17.70 -1.92 2.69
C ARG A 87 -16.22 -1.74 2.31
N VAL A 88 -15.91 -1.64 1.02
CA VAL A 88 -14.55 -1.38 0.53
C VAL A 88 -14.04 -0.04 1.04
N ARG A 89 -14.84 1.03 0.96
CA ARG A 89 -14.47 2.36 1.48
C ARG A 89 -14.19 2.35 2.99
N SER A 90 -14.99 1.63 3.76
CA SER A 90 -14.77 1.48 5.21
C SER A 90 -13.46 0.74 5.50
N TRP A 91 -13.18 -0.33 4.76
CA TRP A 91 -11.91 -1.07 4.87
C TRP A 91 -10.71 -0.22 4.45
N LEU A 92 -10.79 0.52 3.33
CA LEU A 92 -9.74 1.45 2.90
C LEU A 92 -9.47 2.53 3.95
N GLY A 93 -10.51 3.10 4.54
CA GLY A 93 -10.36 4.07 5.64
C GLY A 93 -9.58 3.48 6.82
N LYS A 94 -9.88 2.24 7.22
CA LYS A 94 -9.12 1.56 8.27
C LYS A 94 -7.67 1.33 7.87
N ALA A 95 -7.41 0.88 6.64
CA ALA A 95 -6.05 0.65 6.14
C ALA A 95 -5.23 1.96 6.12
N LEU A 96 -5.80 3.04 5.61
CA LEU A 96 -5.16 4.36 5.59
C LEU A 96 -4.93 4.92 7.01
N SER A 97 -5.82 4.64 7.97
CA SER A 97 -5.64 5.08 9.35
C SER A 97 -4.40 4.47 10.05
N VAL A 98 -3.90 3.33 9.56
CA VAL A 98 -2.65 2.72 10.04
C VAL A 98 -1.45 3.62 9.70
N LEU A 99 -1.44 4.22 8.51
CA LEU A 99 -0.36 5.07 8.01
C LEU A 99 -0.25 6.40 8.76
N VAL A 100 -1.37 6.88 9.34
CA VAL A 100 -1.43 8.16 10.08
C VAL A 100 -1.45 7.97 11.60
N THR A 101 -1.27 6.73 12.07
CA THR A 101 -1.19 6.44 13.51
C THR A 101 0.03 7.16 14.10
N PRO A 102 -0.12 7.99 15.15
CA PRO A 102 1.01 8.63 15.81
C PRO A 102 2.05 7.60 16.31
N GLY A 103 3.34 7.89 16.12
CA GLY A 103 4.42 6.98 16.53
C GLY A 103 4.63 5.77 15.61
N ARG A 104 3.99 5.74 14.43
CA ARG A 104 4.17 4.66 13.43
C ARG A 104 5.65 4.43 13.13
N ALA A 105 6.10 3.19 13.28
CA ALA A 105 7.43 2.77 12.87
C ALA A 105 7.49 2.58 11.34
N TRP A 106 8.37 3.31 10.69
CA TRP A 106 8.61 3.27 9.24
C TRP A 106 9.90 2.50 8.93
N PRO A 107 10.07 1.89 7.74
CA PRO A 107 9.11 1.79 6.64
C PRO A 107 7.83 1.00 6.99
N VAL A 108 6.74 1.26 6.28
CA VAL A 108 5.53 0.42 6.34
C VAL A 108 5.49 -0.49 5.12
N TYR A 109 5.45 -1.80 5.34
CA TYR A 109 5.24 -2.80 4.29
C TYR A 109 3.75 -3.17 4.19
N VAL A 110 3.09 -2.70 3.13
CA VAL A 110 1.69 -2.99 2.84
C VAL A 110 1.61 -4.21 1.94
N HIS A 111 0.91 -5.26 2.38
CA HIS A 111 0.87 -6.49 1.59
C HIS A 111 -0.46 -7.24 1.65
N CYS A 112 -0.64 -8.11 0.66
CA CYS A 112 -1.72 -9.08 0.63
C CYS A 112 -1.16 -10.46 0.21
N THR A 113 -1.88 -11.24 -0.59
CA THR A 113 -1.35 -12.51 -1.13
C THR A 113 -0.38 -12.29 -2.30
N SER A 114 -0.84 -11.59 -3.35
CA SER A 114 -0.10 -11.38 -4.60
C SER A 114 0.62 -10.02 -4.66
N GLY A 115 0.26 -9.09 -3.78
CA GLY A 115 0.76 -7.71 -3.81
C GLY A 115 0.17 -6.84 -4.91
N ARG A 116 -0.85 -7.36 -5.61
CA ARG A 116 -1.53 -6.68 -6.70
C ARG A 116 -2.86 -6.10 -6.24
N ASP A 117 -3.84 -6.94 -5.90
CA ASP A 117 -5.25 -6.52 -5.79
C ASP A 117 -5.48 -5.59 -4.58
N ARG A 118 -5.55 -6.16 -3.37
CA ARG A 118 -5.79 -5.37 -2.13
C ARG A 118 -4.67 -4.36 -1.85
N THR A 119 -3.42 -4.78 -2.03
CA THR A 119 -2.26 -3.90 -1.87
C THR A 119 -2.36 -2.72 -2.82
N GLY A 120 -2.60 -2.96 -4.10
CA GLY A 120 -2.63 -1.89 -5.09
C GLY A 120 -3.79 -0.93 -4.89
N VAL A 121 -4.98 -1.39 -4.46
CA VAL A 121 -6.08 -0.48 -4.12
C VAL A 121 -5.72 0.42 -2.92
N VAL A 122 -5.07 -0.11 -1.88
CA VAL A 122 -4.61 0.68 -0.72
C VAL A 122 -3.51 1.67 -1.12
N ILE A 123 -2.53 1.24 -1.91
CA ILE A 123 -1.45 2.11 -2.40
C ILE A 123 -2.03 3.21 -3.30
N ALA A 124 -2.92 2.88 -4.24
CA ALA A 124 -3.58 3.86 -5.10
C ALA A 124 -4.37 4.88 -4.28
N ALA A 125 -5.10 4.44 -3.25
CA ALA A 125 -5.81 5.34 -2.35
C ALA A 125 -4.87 6.28 -1.59
N ALA A 126 -3.73 5.78 -1.10
CA ALA A 126 -2.73 6.61 -0.42
C ALA A 126 -2.10 7.65 -1.35
N LEU A 127 -1.73 7.26 -2.58
CA LEU A 127 -1.12 8.15 -3.57
C LEU A 127 -2.09 9.24 -4.04
N LEU A 128 -3.33 8.88 -4.37
CA LEU A 128 -4.37 9.83 -4.76
C LEU A 128 -4.68 10.80 -3.61
N ALA A 129 -4.70 10.31 -2.37
CA ALA A 129 -4.96 11.13 -1.18
C ALA A 129 -3.90 12.20 -0.92
N ILE A 130 -2.62 11.96 -1.29
CA ILE A 130 -1.56 12.97 -1.18
C ILE A 130 -1.43 13.85 -2.44
N GLY A 131 -2.26 13.59 -3.46
CA GLY A 131 -2.35 14.39 -4.68
C GLY A 131 -1.47 13.92 -5.83
N VAL A 132 -0.98 12.66 -5.82
CA VAL A 132 -0.30 12.10 -7.00
C VAL A 132 -1.31 12.04 -8.17
N PRO A 133 -0.93 12.47 -9.39
CA PRO A 133 -1.84 12.47 -10.52
C PRO A 133 -2.39 11.09 -10.83
N ARG A 134 -3.66 11.03 -11.21
CA ARG A 134 -4.37 9.80 -11.58
C ARG A 134 -3.56 8.88 -12.49
N GLN A 135 -3.00 9.45 -13.56
CA GLN A 135 -2.25 8.71 -14.58
C GLN A 135 -1.02 8.03 -13.97
N VAL A 136 -0.25 8.76 -13.15
CA VAL A 136 0.91 8.20 -12.44
C VAL A 136 0.50 7.09 -11.47
N VAL A 137 -0.63 7.25 -10.76
CA VAL A 137 -1.14 6.19 -9.88
C VAL A 137 -1.52 4.94 -10.65
N ALA A 138 -2.19 5.08 -11.80
CA ALA A 138 -2.53 3.96 -12.66
C ALA A 138 -1.27 3.27 -13.18
N GLU A 139 -0.28 4.03 -13.64
CA GLU A 139 0.99 3.51 -14.16
C GLU A 139 1.83 2.82 -13.08
N GLU A 140 1.92 3.38 -11.86
CA GLU A 140 2.55 2.72 -10.71
C GLU A 140 1.86 1.39 -10.40
N TYR A 141 0.53 1.35 -10.43
CA TYR A 141 -0.24 0.14 -10.19
C TYR A 141 0.05 -0.90 -11.30
N MET A 142 0.08 -0.47 -12.56
CA MET A 142 0.36 -1.33 -13.72
C MET A 142 1.76 -1.98 -13.71
N LEU A 143 2.70 -1.52 -12.87
CA LEU A 143 3.97 -2.23 -12.64
C LEU A 143 3.80 -3.61 -11.97
N SER A 144 2.62 -3.93 -11.43
CA SER A 144 2.35 -5.23 -10.83
C SER A 144 2.07 -6.31 -11.88
N ASP A 145 2.70 -7.47 -11.71
CA ASP A 145 2.43 -8.64 -12.54
C ASP A 145 0.97 -9.08 -12.45
N GLY A 146 0.37 -9.35 -13.62
CA GLY A 146 -1.05 -9.64 -13.80
C GLY A 146 -1.99 -8.46 -13.49
N ALA A 147 -1.52 -7.22 -13.57
CA ALA A 147 -2.38 -6.03 -13.47
C ALA A 147 -3.43 -5.99 -14.59
N ASP A 148 -4.65 -5.56 -14.23
CA ASP A 148 -5.78 -5.36 -15.14
C ASP A 148 -6.14 -3.88 -15.14
N ALA A 149 -5.92 -3.22 -16.28
CA ALA A 149 -6.16 -1.79 -16.45
C ALA A 149 -7.63 -1.41 -16.18
N ILE A 150 -8.60 -2.23 -16.62
CA ILE A 150 -10.03 -1.94 -16.42
C ILE A 150 -10.37 -1.99 -14.92
N ALA A 151 -9.85 -3.00 -14.22
CA ALA A 151 -10.05 -3.14 -12.78
C ALA A 151 -9.40 -1.98 -12.00
N ILE A 152 -8.19 -1.58 -12.39
CA ILE A 152 -7.44 -0.48 -11.78
C ILE A 152 -8.17 0.85 -11.96
N GLU A 153 -8.58 1.19 -13.19
CA GLU A 153 -9.32 2.42 -13.46
C GLU A 153 -10.64 2.48 -12.70
N ARG A 154 -11.37 1.35 -12.62
CA ARG A 154 -12.58 1.23 -11.80
C ARG A 154 -12.31 1.55 -10.32
N ALA A 155 -11.21 1.05 -9.77
CA ALA A 155 -10.83 1.30 -8.38
C ALA A 155 -10.43 2.78 -8.17
N ILE A 156 -9.67 3.35 -9.09
CA ILE A 156 -9.25 4.75 -9.06
C ILE A 156 -10.46 5.69 -9.11
N ASP A 157 -11.42 5.43 -9.99
CA ASP A 157 -12.65 6.24 -10.07
C ASP A 157 -13.40 6.26 -8.74
N GLY A 158 -13.69 5.08 -8.17
CA GLY A 158 -14.45 5.01 -6.94
C GLY A 158 -13.71 5.59 -5.72
N ILE A 159 -12.37 5.59 -5.74
CA ILE A 159 -11.53 6.27 -4.75
C ILE A 159 -11.66 7.79 -4.91
N LEU A 160 -11.51 8.32 -6.12
CA LEU A 160 -11.60 9.76 -6.39
C LEU A 160 -12.99 10.31 -6.03
N GLU A 161 -14.05 9.54 -6.28
CA GLU A 161 -15.41 9.87 -5.83
C GLU A 161 -15.54 9.90 -4.29
N TRP A 162 -14.73 9.10 -3.58
CA TRP A 162 -14.80 8.95 -2.13
C TRP A 162 -13.95 9.96 -1.37
N LEU A 163 -12.73 10.23 -1.82
CA LEU A 163 -11.73 11.03 -1.09
C LEU A 163 -12.22 12.38 -0.58
N PRO A 164 -13.03 13.18 -1.33
CA PRO A 164 -13.56 14.44 -0.83
C PRO A 164 -14.43 14.29 0.43
N SER A 165 -15.13 13.15 0.55
CA SER A 165 -15.98 12.81 1.70
C SER A 165 -15.22 12.14 2.84
N ALA A 166 -14.00 11.64 2.60
CA ALA A 166 -13.15 10.98 3.58
C ALA A 166 -12.44 11.99 4.54
N GLY A 167 -12.89 13.24 4.57
CA GLY A 167 -12.21 14.39 5.17
C GLY A 167 -11.70 14.28 6.61
N ARG A 168 -10.67 15.11 6.88
CA ARG A 168 -9.79 15.30 8.06
C ARG A 168 -8.47 14.54 8.11
N ASP A 169 -8.32 13.42 7.40
CA ASP A 169 -7.07 12.64 7.48
C ASP A 169 -6.09 12.87 6.31
N LEU A 170 -6.49 13.56 5.23
CA LEU A 170 -5.62 13.77 4.06
C LEU A 170 -4.36 14.57 4.38
N ALA A 171 -4.48 15.62 5.21
CA ALA A 171 -3.32 16.42 5.63
C ALA A 171 -2.36 15.61 6.51
N ARG A 172 -2.90 14.76 7.39
CA ARG A 172 -2.10 13.86 8.23
C ARG A 172 -1.44 12.75 7.42
N LEU A 173 -2.16 12.19 6.44
CA LEU A 173 -1.64 11.20 5.52
C LEU A 173 -0.53 11.77 4.65
N ARG A 174 -0.72 12.99 4.12
CA ARG A 174 0.34 13.73 3.43
C ARG A 174 1.54 13.94 4.35
N ALA A 175 1.34 14.45 5.56
CA ALA A 175 2.45 14.64 6.51
C ALA A 175 3.17 13.31 6.80
N ALA A 176 2.43 12.23 7.04
CA ALA A 176 2.99 10.92 7.37
C ALA A 176 3.80 10.30 6.21
N LEU A 177 3.33 10.45 4.97
CA LEU A 177 3.96 9.85 3.78
C LEU A 177 5.05 10.71 3.15
N THR A 178 5.02 12.04 3.36
CA THR A 178 5.97 12.97 2.71
C THR A 178 7.05 13.50 3.65
N CYS A 179 6.96 13.22 4.95
CA CYS A 179 8.03 13.57 5.90
C CYS A 179 9.32 12.82 5.53
N GLU A 180 10.48 13.40 5.84
CA GLU A 180 11.76 12.70 5.91
C GLU A 180 12.03 12.45 7.40
N CYS A 181 12.29 11.20 7.79
CA CYS A 181 12.62 10.86 9.17
C CYS A 181 14.12 11.06 9.43
#